data_AF-A0A2W1N9S7-F1
#
_entry.id   AF-A0A2W1N9S7-F1
#
_cell.length_a   1.000
_cell.length_b   1.000
_cell.length_c   1.000
_cell.angle_alpha   90.00
_cell.angle_beta   90.00
_cell.angle_gamma   90.00
#
_symmetry.space_group_name_H-M   'P 1'
#
loop_
_entity.id
_entity.type
_entity.pdbx_description
1 polymer ?
#
loop_
_entity_poly.entity_id
_entity_poly.type
_entity_poly.pdbx_seq_one_letter_code
_entity_poly.pdbx_strand_id
1 'polypeptide(L)'
;MPVADGCCRHGALAVGTAGHSLLGEMGQFVRAHGIRAAVEPHPGFVVCNSETALKLCEVAGGSAGVNFDPSHLFWQGSDPVACILPLNKRYMIRPCGA
;
A
#
# COMPACT_ATOMS: atom_id res chain seq x y z
N MET A 1 -0.52 0.63 29.47
CA MET A 1 -0.06 1.86 28.81
C MET A 1 -0.84 2.00 27.51
N PRO A 2 -1.71 3.01 27.34
CA PRO A 2 -2.50 3.14 26.12
C PRO A 2 -1.61 3.61 24.98
N VAL A 3 -1.55 2.86 23.88
CA VAL A 3 -0.94 3.32 22.63
C VAL A 3 -1.92 4.29 21.98
N ALA A 4 -1.49 5.54 21.83
CA ALA A 4 -2.31 6.60 21.27
C ALA A 4 -2.40 6.42 19.74
N ASP A 5 -3.58 6.02 19.25
CA ASP A 5 -4.00 6.03 17.85
C ASP A 5 -4.18 7.48 17.32
N GLY A 6 -3.15 8.32 17.48
CA GLY A 6 -3.26 9.78 17.42
C GLY A 6 -2.75 10.46 16.14
N CYS A 7 -2.29 9.74 15.12
CA CYS A 7 -1.63 10.38 13.95
C CYS A 7 -2.50 10.52 12.69
N CYS A 8 -3.60 9.76 12.54
CA CYS A 8 -4.25 9.57 11.24
C CYS A 8 -5.69 10.12 11.17
N ARG A 9 -5.90 11.42 11.41
CA ARG A 9 -7.23 12.05 11.19
C ARG A 9 -7.29 13.14 10.12
N HIS A 10 -6.28 13.25 9.26
CA HIS A 10 -6.33 14.13 8.10
C HIS A 10 -6.72 13.36 6.83
N GLY A 11 -8.02 13.42 6.50
CA GLY A 11 -8.51 13.28 5.12
C GLY A 11 -8.43 11.90 4.49
N ALA A 12 -9.19 10.93 5.00
CA ALA A 12 -9.56 9.75 4.21
C ALA A 12 -10.54 10.18 3.10
N LEU A 13 -10.03 10.57 1.93
CA LEU A 13 -10.86 10.70 0.74
C LEU A 13 -11.39 9.30 0.38
N ALA A 14 -12.71 9.16 0.33
CA ALA A 14 -13.37 7.95 -0.16
C ALA A 14 -13.08 7.82 -1.66
N VAL A 15 -12.10 7.00 -2.04
CA VAL A 15 -11.84 6.69 -3.45
C VAL A 15 -12.77 5.55 -3.84
N GLY A 16 -13.88 5.92 -4.49
CA GLY A 16 -14.82 4.96 -5.06
C GLY A 16 -14.15 4.07 -6.11
N THR A 17 -14.57 2.80 -6.16
CA THR A 17 -14.07 1.69 -6.98
C THR A 17 -14.25 1.84 -8.50
N ALA A 18 -14.48 3.06 -9.01
CA ALA A 18 -14.72 3.35 -10.43
C ALA A 18 -13.80 4.42 -11.03
N GLY A 19 -12.81 4.95 -10.28
CA GLY A 19 -12.14 6.22 -10.63
C GLY A 19 -10.69 6.17 -11.16
N HIS A 20 -10.00 5.03 -11.20
CA HIS A 20 -8.57 5.00 -11.58
C HIS A 20 -8.32 4.06 -12.76
N SER A 21 -8.75 4.48 -13.96
CA SER A 21 -8.53 3.74 -15.23
C SER A 21 -7.06 3.33 -15.42
N LEU A 22 -6.13 4.21 -15.05
CA LEU A 22 -4.69 3.99 -15.17
C LEU A 22 -4.16 2.81 -14.32
N LEU A 23 -4.66 2.63 -13.10
CA LEU A 23 -4.28 1.50 -12.24
C LEU A 23 -4.80 0.17 -12.80
N GLY A 24 -6.00 0.20 -13.40
CA GLY A 24 -6.57 -0.94 -14.12
C GLY A 24 -5.75 -1.32 -15.36
N GLU A 25 -5.41 -0.33 -16.19
CA GLU A 25 -4.58 -0.50 -17.40
C GLU A 25 -3.18 -1.02 -17.08
N MET A 26 -2.49 -0.40 -16.12
CA MET A 26 -1.19 -0.87 -15.63
C MET A 26 -1.27 -2.31 -15.12
N GLY A 27 -2.34 -2.63 -14.39
CA GLY A 27 -2.61 -3.96 -13.89
C GLY A 27 -2.78 -5.02 -14.98
N GLN A 28 -3.47 -4.69 -16.07
CA GLN A 28 -3.62 -5.57 -17.23
C GLN A 28 -2.29 -5.75 -17.96
N PHE A 29 -1.54 -4.67 -18.15
CA PHE A 29 -0.24 -4.67 -18.81
C PHE A 29 0.76 -5.58 -18.08
N VAL A 30 0.96 -5.39 -16.77
CA VAL A 30 1.94 -6.21 -16.01
C VAL A 30 1.55 -7.68 -15.99
N ARG A 31 0.25 -7.99 -15.88
CA ARG A 31 -0.24 -9.38 -15.97
C ARG A 31 0.03 -10.01 -17.34
N ALA A 32 -0.18 -9.27 -18.43
CA ALA A 32 0.09 -9.75 -19.78
C ALA A 32 1.57 -10.11 -19.99
N HIS A 33 2.47 -9.47 -19.24
CA HIS A 33 3.91 -9.75 -19.26
C HIS A 33 4.39 -10.70 -18.15
N GLY A 34 3.48 -11.26 -17.33
CA GLY A 34 3.85 -12.13 -16.20
C GLY A 34 4.61 -11.42 -15.08
N ILE A 35 4.49 -10.09 -15.00
CA ILE A 35 5.15 -9.22 -14.02
C ILE A 35 4.17 -8.89 -12.89
N ARG A 36 4.70 -8.68 -11.68
CA ARG A 36 3.94 -8.15 -10.55
C ARG A 36 4.44 -6.73 -10.23
N ALA A 37 3.53 -5.78 -10.12
CA ALA A 37 3.86 -4.41 -9.71
C ALA A 37 3.68 -4.25 -8.20
N ALA A 38 4.65 -3.63 -7.54
CA ALA A 38 4.61 -3.31 -6.13
C ALA A 38 4.84 -1.81 -5.94
N VAL A 39 4.00 -1.17 -5.13
CA VAL A 39 4.18 0.24 -4.74
C VAL A 39 4.80 0.30 -3.36
N GLU A 40 5.85 1.09 -3.21
CA GLU A 40 6.51 1.32 -1.94
C GLU A 40 5.89 2.56 -1.25
N PRO A 41 5.34 2.42 -0.03
CA PRO A 41 4.81 3.56 0.70
C PRO A 41 5.95 4.51 1.08
N HIS A 42 5.85 5.78 0.66
CA HIS A 42 6.87 6.77 0.95
C HIS A 42 6.22 8.12 1.35
N PRO A 43 6.75 8.81 2.37
CA PRO A 43 6.31 10.15 2.74
C PRO A 43 6.28 11.10 1.54
N GLY A 44 5.24 11.92 1.41
CA GLY A 44 5.08 12.87 0.31
C GLY A 44 4.46 12.30 -0.98
N PHE A 45 4.13 11.01 -1.01
CA PHE A 45 3.41 10.37 -2.12
C PHE A 45 1.95 10.08 -1.78
N VAL A 46 1.18 9.67 -2.79
CA VAL A 46 -0.23 9.25 -2.65
C VAL A 46 -0.35 8.02 -1.75
N VAL A 47 0.65 7.14 -1.79
CA VAL A 47 0.78 5.98 -0.89
C VAL A 47 1.92 6.29 0.08
N CYS A 48 1.58 6.59 1.33
CA CYS A 48 2.53 7.12 2.31
C CYS A 48 2.48 6.40 3.66
N ASN A 49 1.45 5.58 3.90
CA ASN A 49 1.23 4.83 5.13
C ASN A 49 0.47 3.51 4.85
N SER A 50 0.31 2.67 5.88
CA SER A 50 -0.39 1.38 5.73
C SER A 50 -1.83 1.51 5.26
N GLU A 51 -2.55 2.56 5.68
CA GLU A 51 -3.95 2.76 5.29
C GLU A 51 -4.10 3.09 3.80
N THR A 52 -3.27 4.01 3.30
CA THR A 52 -3.23 4.38 1.88
C THR A 52 -2.73 3.22 1.01
N ALA A 53 -1.81 2.40 1.52
CA ALA A 53 -1.35 1.20 0.85
C ALA A 53 -2.45 0.13 0.73
N LEU A 54 -3.27 -0.06 1.78
CA LEU A 54 -4.44 -0.95 1.71
C LEU A 54 -5.46 -0.47 0.69
N LYS A 55 -5.78 0.82 0.69
CA LYS A 55 -6.71 1.43 -0.28
C LYS A 55 -6.23 1.23 -1.72
N LEU A 56 -4.94 1.39 -1.97
CA LEU A 56 -4.36 1.07 -3.28
C LEU A 56 -4.66 -0.38 -3.67
N CYS A 57 -4.40 -1.34 -2.78
CA CYS A 57 -4.60 -2.76 -3.06
C CYS A 57 -6.06 -3.14 -3.30
N GLU A 58 -6.98 -2.53 -2.56
CA GLU A 58 -8.42 -2.68 -2.76
C GLU A 58 -8.85 -2.15 -4.14
N VAL A 59 -8.41 -0.95 -4.50
CA VAL A 59 -8.72 -0.32 -5.80
C VAL A 59 -8.07 -1.05 -6.97
N ALA A 60 -6.84 -1.54 -6.79
CA ALA A 60 -6.10 -2.27 -7.81
C ALA A 60 -6.63 -3.70 -8.05
N GLY A 61 -7.52 -4.21 -7.19
CA GLY A 61 -8.13 -5.54 -7.37
C GLY A 61 -7.10 -6.68 -7.46
N GLY A 62 -5.95 -6.53 -6.78
CA GLY A 62 -4.85 -7.51 -6.81
C GLY A 62 -3.96 -7.45 -8.06
N SER A 63 -4.11 -6.43 -8.91
CA SER A 63 -3.20 -6.18 -10.04
C SER A 63 -1.86 -5.58 -9.61
N ALA A 64 -1.84 -4.93 -8.45
CA ALA A 64 -0.67 -4.35 -7.81
C ALA A 64 -0.71 -4.66 -6.31
N GLY A 65 0.47 -4.78 -5.72
CA GLY A 65 0.67 -4.98 -4.29
C GLY A 65 1.61 -3.90 -3.72
N VAL A 66 2.17 -4.20 -2.56
CA VAL A 66 2.99 -3.30 -1.77
C VAL A 66 4.38 -3.89 -1.58
N ASN A 67 5.40 -3.07 -1.84
CA ASN A 67 6.75 -3.32 -1.36
C ASN A 67 6.84 -2.70 0.04
N PHE A 68 6.85 -3.53 1.08
CA PHE A 68 6.83 -3.03 2.45
C PHE A 68 8.26 -2.74 2.92
N ASP A 69 8.65 -1.47 2.89
CA ASP A 69 9.85 -0.97 3.56
C ASP A 69 9.46 -0.31 4.90
N PRO A 70 9.81 -0.91 6.06
CA PRO A 70 9.47 -0.35 7.36
C PRO A 70 10.25 0.92 7.69
N SER A 71 11.35 1.23 7.00
CA SER A 71 12.20 2.39 7.34
C SER A 71 11.42 3.70 7.21
N HIS A 72 10.58 3.84 6.19
CA HIS A 72 9.77 5.04 5.93
C HIS A 72 8.68 5.24 6.99
N LEU A 73 8.11 4.14 7.49
CA LEU A 73 7.06 4.15 8.50
C LEU A 73 7.64 4.33 9.90
N PHE A 74 8.82 3.76 10.15
CA PHE A 74 9.57 3.91 11.39
C PHE A 74 9.95 5.38 11.64
N TRP A 75 10.44 6.09 10.63
CA TRP A 75 10.74 7.52 10.74
C TRP A 75 9.49 8.39 10.98
N GLN A 76 8.30 7.92 10.60
CA GLN A 76 7.02 8.57 10.92
C GLN A 76 6.49 8.24 12.33
N GLY A 77 7.22 7.42 13.11
CA GLY A 77 6.80 6.98 14.44
C GLY A 77 5.72 5.89 14.41
N SER A 78 5.51 5.22 13.27
CA SER A 78 4.56 4.11 13.16
C SER A 78 5.20 2.80 13.62
N ASP A 79 4.42 1.93 14.27
CA ASP A 79 4.87 0.57 14.60
C ASP A 79 4.88 -0.30 13.33
N PRO A 80 6.06 -0.74 12.84
CA PRO A 80 6.16 -1.53 11.62
C PRO A 80 5.42 -2.87 11.72
N VAL A 81 5.26 -3.44 12.92
CA VAL A 81 4.52 -4.69 13.13
C VAL A 81 3.02 -4.44 12.96
N ALA A 82 2.49 -3.38 13.57
CA ALA A 82 1.10 -2.98 13.35
C ALA A 82 0.83 -2.62 11.88
N CYS A 83 1.81 -2.04 11.19
CA CYS A 83 1.71 -1.63 9.80
C CYS A 83 1.67 -2.78 8.79
N ILE A 84 2.34 -3.90 9.05
CA ILE A 84 2.42 -5.04 8.12
C ILE A 84 1.24 -6.02 8.24
N LEU A 85 0.64 -6.12 9.44
CA LEU A 85 -0.43 -7.09 9.71
C LEU A 85 -1.64 -6.95 8.76
N PRO A 86 -2.15 -5.74 8.45
CA PRO A 86 -3.26 -5.58 7.52
C PRO A 86 -2.92 -5.99 6.08
N LEU A 87 -1.68 -5.72 5.63
CA LEU A 87 -1.24 -5.98 4.26
C LEU A 87 -1.16 -7.48 3.96
N ASN A 88 -0.84 -8.29 4.97
CA ASN A 88 -0.80 -9.76 4.92
C ASN A 88 -0.04 -10.33 3.68
N LYS A 89 -0.05 -11.65 3.47
CA LYS A 89 0.68 -12.27 2.34
C LYS A 89 0.07 -11.98 0.96
N ARG A 90 -1.19 -11.54 0.90
CA ARG A 90 -1.94 -11.31 -0.34
C ARG A 90 -1.52 -10.03 -1.04
N TYR A 91 -1.25 -8.98 -0.27
CA TYR A 91 -0.91 -7.68 -0.84
C TYR A 91 0.59 -7.40 -0.85
N MET A 92 1.39 -8.18 -0.12
CA MET A 92 2.83 -8.04 -0.14
C MET A 92 3.47 -8.71 -1.35
N ILE A 93 4.26 -7.93 -2.09
CA ILE A 93 5.13 -8.43 -3.16
C ILE A 93 6.56 -8.20 -2.71
N ARG A 94 7.26 -9.31 -2.44
CA ARG A 94 8.70 -9.26 -2.17
C ARG A 94 9.48 -8.99 -3.47
N PRO A 95 10.54 -8.17 -3.44
CA PRO A 95 11.53 -8.18 -4.49
C PRO A 95 12.11 -9.60 -4.61
N CYS A 96 12.35 -10.06 -5.85
CA CYS A 96 12.93 -11.37 -6.12
C CYS A 96 14.20 -11.57 -5.26
N GLY A 97 14.20 -12.61 -4.42
CA GLY A 97 15.39 -13.07 -3.67
C GLY A 97 15.39 -12.91 -2.14
N ALA A 98 14.28 -12.50 -1.51
CA ALA A 98 14.14 -12.43 -0.05
C ALA A 98 13.26 -13.53 0.57
#